data_AF-K7Z6Y9-F1
#
_entry.id   AF-K7Z6Y9-F1
#
_cell.length_a   1.000
_cell.length_b   1.000
_cell.length_c   1.000
_cell.angle_alpha   90.00
_cell.angle_beta   90.00
_cell.angle_gamma   90.00
#
_symmetry.space_group_name_H-M   'P 1'
#
loop_
_entity.id
_entity.type
_entity.pdbx_description
1 polymer ?
#
loop_
_entity_poly.entity_id
_entity_poly.type
_entity_poly.pdbx_seq_one_letter_code
_entity_poly.pdbx_strand_id
1 'polypeptide(L)'
;MLSACQTSMLKQFEEITPGMEKDDVLDLMGSPTQTQRFHGKDRWTYVFYDKRIKFVKEVQFFEGNAIYVGDIWQPPAEKNAVALDSLNDRKNREIDEQIARDVEGHRRSYDEYEKKSKGEDKVRYVPDFEPVR
;
A
#
# COMPACT_ATOMS: atom_id res chain seq x y z
N MET A 1 -3.51 -6.90 55.74
CA MET A 1 -3.25 -7.29 54.34
C MET A 1 -4.29 -6.61 53.48
N LEU A 2 -3.90 -5.63 52.67
CA LEU A 2 -4.79 -5.03 51.68
C LEU A 2 -4.93 -6.03 50.54
N SER A 3 -6.03 -6.79 50.54
CA SER A 3 -6.41 -7.62 49.39
C SER A 3 -6.69 -6.68 48.23
N ALA A 4 -5.70 -6.52 47.35
CA ALA A 4 -5.89 -5.84 46.08
C ALA A 4 -6.97 -6.61 45.32
N CYS A 5 -8.14 -5.99 45.15
CA CYS A 5 -9.07 -6.35 44.09
C CYS A 5 -8.29 -6.20 42.78
N GLN A 6 -7.69 -7.29 42.33
CA GLN A 6 -7.05 -7.38 41.03
C GLN A 6 -8.19 -7.46 40.00
N THR A 7 -8.87 -6.34 39.78
CA THR A 7 -9.77 -6.20 38.64
C THR A 7 -8.90 -6.43 37.42
N SER A 8 -9.17 -7.51 36.69
CA SER A 8 -8.41 -7.84 35.48
C SER A 8 -8.52 -6.63 34.55
N MET A 9 -7.40 -5.99 34.23
CA MET A 9 -7.40 -4.80 33.34
C MET A 9 -8.04 -5.12 31.98
N LEU A 10 -8.07 -6.39 31.59
CA LEU A 10 -8.81 -6.86 30.42
C LEU A 10 -10.32 -6.62 30.55
N LYS A 11 -10.89 -6.81 31.75
CA LYS A 11 -12.32 -6.54 32.02
C LYS A 11 -12.61 -5.04 32.06
N GLN A 12 -11.70 -4.24 32.61
CA GLN A 12 -11.82 -2.77 32.57
C GLN A 12 -11.82 -2.26 31.11
N PHE A 13 -11.04 -2.90 30.24
CA PHE A 13 -11.05 -2.57 28.82
C PHE A 13 -12.40 -2.80 28.14
N GLU A 14 -13.19 -3.79 28.59
CA GLU A 14 -14.54 -4.06 28.07
C GLU A 14 -15.55 -2.97 28.46
N GLU A 15 -15.25 -2.13 29.45
CA GLU A 15 -16.10 -0.99 29.85
C GLU A 15 -15.94 0.21 28.89
N ILE A 16 -14.87 0.23 28.11
CA ILE A 16 -14.63 1.29 27.13
C ILE A 16 -15.59 1.11 25.96
N THR A 17 -16.36 2.15 25.66
CA THR A 17 -17.29 2.15 24.54
C THR A 17 -16.92 3.21 23.50
N PRO A 18 -17.21 2.98 22.20
CA PRO A 18 -17.11 4.03 21.20
C PRO A 18 -17.97 5.23 21.61
N GLY A 19 -17.39 6.42 21.55
CA GLY A 19 -17.98 7.68 22.00
C GLY A 19 -17.31 8.26 23.24
N MET A 20 -16.56 7.47 24.02
CA MET A 20 -15.82 7.98 25.19
C MET A 20 -14.73 8.97 24.80
N GLU A 21 -14.52 9.99 25.63
CA GLU A 21 -13.43 10.94 25.45
C GLU A 21 -12.09 10.31 25.80
N LYS A 22 -11.01 10.83 25.21
CA LYS A 22 -9.65 10.37 25.52
C LYS A 22 -9.33 10.42 27.00
N ASP A 23 -9.78 11.45 27.70
CA ASP A 23 -9.49 11.65 29.11
C ASP A 23 -10.21 10.59 29.96
N ASP A 24 -11.47 10.27 29.65
CA ASP A 24 -12.19 9.16 30.30
C ASP A 24 -11.49 7.82 30.10
N VAL A 25 -10.95 7.57 28.90
CA VAL A 25 -10.21 6.33 28.61
C VAL A 25 -8.88 6.30 29.38
N LEU A 26 -8.20 7.44 29.52
CA LEU A 26 -6.99 7.55 30.33
C LEU A 26 -7.29 7.35 31.83
N ASP A 27 -8.42 7.83 32.32
CA ASP A 27 -8.81 7.65 33.72
C ASP A 27 -9.18 6.20 34.02
N LEU A 28 -9.82 5.50 33.07
CA LEU A 28 -10.20 4.10 33.20
C LEU A 28 -9.02 3.12 33.07
N MET A 29 -8.19 3.30 32.05
CA MET A 29 -7.14 2.34 31.68
C MET A 29 -5.72 2.80 32.00
N GLY A 30 -5.53 4.08 32.25
CA GLY A 30 -4.21 4.71 32.28
C GLY A 30 -3.58 4.85 30.89
N SER A 31 -2.29 5.15 30.92
CA SER A 31 -1.50 5.38 29.71
C SER A 31 -1.41 4.11 28.84
N PRO A 32 -1.64 4.22 27.53
CA PRO A 32 -1.49 3.10 26.61
C PRO A 32 -0.04 2.62 26.51
N THR A 33 0.16 1.36 26.12
CA THR A 33 1.49 0.77 25.89
C THR A 33 2.16 1.40 24.66
N GLN A 34 1.38 1.70 23.63
CA GLN A 34 1.86 2.35 22.42
C GLN A 34 0.82 3.36 21.92
N THR A 35 1.31 4.50 21.44
CA THR A 35 0.50 5.50 20.74
C THR A 35 1.03 5.70 19.34
N GLN A 36 0.13 5.81 18.37
CA GLN A 36 0.45 6.11 16.98
C GLN A 36 -0.58 7.09 16.43
N ARG A 37 -0.14 8.06 15.63
CA ARG A 37 -1.04 8.97 14.93
C ARG A 37 -1.01 8.67 13.44
N PHE A 38 -2.17 8.40 12.85
CA PHE A 38 -2.27 8.01 11.44
C PHE A 38 -3.55 8.58 10.81
N HIS A 39 -3.42 9.30 9.69
CA HIS A 39 -4.53 9.98 9.00
C HIS A 39 -5.45 10.80 9.92
N GLY A 40 -4.89 11.55 10.86
CA GLY A 40 -5.67 12.38 11.80
C GLY A 40 -6.37 11.60 12.92
N LYS A 41 -6.22 10.28 12.96
CA LYS A 41 -6.68 9.42 14.06
C LYS A 41 -5.54 9.12 15.01
N ASP A 42 -5.85 9.05 16.30
CA ASP A 42 -4.92 8.61 17.32
C ASP A 42 -5.25 7.18 17.70
N ARG A 43 -4.29 6.29 17.48
CA ARG A 43 -4.39 4.87 17.75
C ARG A 43 -3.60 4.55 19.01
N TRP A 44 -4.30 4.03 20.01
CA TRP A 44 -3.72 3.61 21.27
C TRP A 44 -3.82 2.10 21.39
N THR A 45 -2.71 1.47 21.76
CA THR A 45 -2.61 0.03 21.90
C THR A 45 -2.34 -0.33 23.34
N TYR A 46 -3.17 -1.21 23.89
CA TYR A 46 -3.02 -1.76 25.23
C TYR A 46 -2.62 -3.23 25.14
N VAL A 47 -1.57 -3.60 25.85
CA VAL A 47 -1.10 -4.99 25.94
C VAL A 47 -1.39 -5.53 27.32
N PHE A 48 -2.22 -6.56 27.39
CA PHE A 48 -2.55 -7.27 28.63
C PHE A 48 -1.90 -8.64 28.66
N TYR A 49 -1.50 -9.06 29.85
CA TYR A 49 -1.01 -10.39 30.11
C TYR A 49 -1.96 -11.05 31.11
N ASP A 50 -2.73 -12.03 30.65
CA ASP A 50 -3.45 -12.93 31.56
C ASP A 50 -2.72 -14.26 31.60
N LYS A 51 -2.09 -14.55 32.75
CA LYS A 51 -1.17 -15.68 32.98
C LYS A 51 0.00 -15.72 31.99
N ARG A 52 -0.17 -16.39 30.85
CA ARG A 52 0.83 -16.60 29.78
C ARG A 52 0.30 -16.21 28.40
N ILE A 53 -0.93 -15.72 28.32
CA ILE A 53 -1.57 -15.33 27.06
C ILE A 53 -1.49 -13.82 26.96
N LYS A 54 -0.91 -13.35 25.85
CA LYS A 54 -0.84 -11.93 25.51
C LYS A 54 -2.12 -11.55 24.77
N PHE A 55 -2.87 -10.61 25.32
CA PHE A 55 -4.00 -9.97 24.65
C PHE A 55 -3.58 -8.58 24.22
N VAL A 56 -3.89 -8.20 23.00
CA VAL A 56 -3.60 -6.86 22.50
C VAL A 56 -4.87 -6.25 21.99
N LYS A 57 -5.21 -5.10 22.56
CA LYS A 57 -6.40 -4.35 22.22
C LYS A 57 -6.01 -2.97 21.72
N GLU A 58 -6.88 -2.40 20.91
CA GLU A 58 -6.68 -1.12 20.26
C GLU A 58 -7.90 -0.23 20.49
N VAL A 59 -7.63 1.04 20.78
CA VAL A 59 -8.61 2.13 20.77
C VAL A 59 -8.18 3.15 19.73
N GLN A 60 -9.06 3.51 18.81
CA GLN A 60 -8.81 4.62 17.88
C GLN A 60 -9.67 5.80 18.25
N PHE A 61 -9.08 6.98 18.23
CA PHE A 61 -9.72 8.25 18.50
C PHE A 61 -9.73 9.13 17.26
N PHE A 62 -10.80 9.89 17.10
CA PHE A 62 -10.92 10.95 16.12
C PHE A 62 -11.57 12.15 16.80
N GLU A 63 -10.98 13.34 16.63
CA GLU A 63 -11.46 14.58 17.27
C GLU A 63 -11.62 14.49 18.81
N GLY A 64 -10.83 13.61 19.46
CA GLY A 64 -10.87 13.44 20.92
C GLY A 64 -11.79 12.31 21.41
N ASN A 65 -12.62 11.73 20.53
CA ASN A 65 -13.59 10.70 20.88
C ASN A 65 -13.18 9.33 20.35
N ALA A 66 -13.42 8.26 21.12
CA ALA A 66 -13.16 6.89 20.73
C ALA A 66 -14.11 6.49 19.60
N ILE A 67 -13.59 6.21 18.41
CA ILE A 67 -14.37 5.75 17.25
C ILE A 67 -14.30 4.23 17.07
N TYR A 68 -13.32 3.58 17.69
CA TYR A 68 -13.10 2.15 17.59
C TYR A 68 -12.50 1.65 18.90
N VAL A 69 -13.01 0.53 19.39
CA VAL A 69 -12.53 -0.18 20.57
C VAL A 69 -12.58 -1.67 20.24
N GLY A 70 -11.47 -2.39 20.34
CA GLY A 70 -11.48 -3.81 19.99
C GLY A 70 -10.09 -4.44 19.91
N ASP A 71 -9.98 -5.50 19.11
CA ASP A 71 -8.71 -6.12 18.77
C ASP A 71 -7.89 -5.22 17.83
N ILE A 72 -6.59 -5.48 17.70
CA ILE A 72 -5.73 -4.70 16.79
C ILE A 72 -6.33 -4.72 15.37
N TRP A 73 -6.58 -3.54 14.81
CA TRP A 73 -6.93 -3.45 13.40
C TRP A 73 -5.71 -3.84 12.57
N GLN A 74 -5.76 -5.04 11.99
CA GLN A 74 -4.82 -5.47 10.97
C GLN A 74 -5.41 -5.13 9.60
N PRO A 75 -4.62 -4.56 8.68
CA PRO A 75 -5.07 -4.45 7.30
C PRO A 75 -5.44 -5.86 6.80
N PRO A 76 -6.54 -6.01 6.03
CA PRO A 76 -6.90 -7.30 5.46
C PRO A 76 -5.70 -7.89 4.72
N ALA A 77 -5.48 -9.21 4.87
CA ALA A 77 -4.27 -9.92 4.45
C ALA A 77 -3.84 -9.68 2.98
N GLU A 78 -4.78 -9.24 2.13
CA GLU A 78 -4.55 -8.79 0.76
C GLU A 78 -3.64 -7.54 0.62
N LYS A 79 -3.39 -6.82 1.72
CA LYS A 79 -2.47 -5.66 1.81
C LYS A 79 -1.25 -5.93 2.71
N ASN A 80 -0.91 -7.19 2.95
CA ASN A 80 0.39 -7.52 3.55
C ASN A 80 1.52 -7.18 2.57
N ALA A 81 2.69 -6.76 3.08
CA ALA A 81 3.85 -6.35 2.26
C ALA A 81 4.17 -7.36 1.14
N VAL A 82 4.07 -8.66 1.43
CA VAL A 82 4.27 -9.75 0.46
C VAL A 82 3.30 -9.71 -0.72
N ALA A 83 2.02 -9.38 -0.46
CA ALA A 83 1.00 -9.27 -1.50
C ALA A 83 1.22 -8.01 -2.35
N LEU A 84 1.63 -6.90 -1.72
CA LEU A 84 2.01 -5.67 -2.42
C LEU A 84 3.27 -5.85 -3.27
N ASP A 85 4.28 -6.54 -2.76
CA ASP A 85 5.51 -6.85 -3.50
C ASP A 85 5.21 -7.71 -4.73
N SER A 86 4.39 -8.75 -4.58
CA SER A 86 3.95 -9.59 -5.69
C SER A 86 3.18 -8.81 -6.77
N LEU A 87 2.38 -7.83 -6.37
CA LEU A 87 1.65 -6.95 -7.30
C LEU A 87 2.57 -5.97 -8.02
N ASN A 88 3.56 -5.41 -7.31
CA ASN A 88 4.56 -4.51 -7.89
C ASN A 88 5.44 -5.24 -8.90
N ASP A 89 5.91 -6.45 -8.56
CA ASP A 89 6.73 -7.28 -9.46
C ASP A 89 5.99 -7.67 -10.74
N ARG A 90 4.68 -7.86 -10.67
CA ARG A 90 3.85 -8.10 -11.86
C ARG A 90 3.75 -6.83 -12.71
N LYS A 91 3.47 -5.68 -12.09
CA LYS A 91 3.39 -4.39 -12.81
C LYS A 91 4.71 -3.99 -13.45
N ASN A 92 5.85 -4.19 -12.78
CA ASN A 92 7.16 -3.88 -13.33
C ASN A 92 7.43 -4.70 -14.61
N ARG A 93 7.10 -5.99 -14.60
CA ARG A 93 7.21 -6.84 -15.79
C ARG A 93 6.32 -6.36 -16.96
N GLU A 94 5.07 -6.00 -16.68
CA GLU A 94 4.16 -5.47 -17.70
C GLU A 94 4.68 -4.15 -18.31
N ILE A 95 5.26 -3.28 -17.49
CA ILE A 95 5.87 -2.02 -17.93
C ILE A 95 7.10 -2.31 -18.81
N ASP A 96 7.99 -3.22 -18.39
CA ASP A 96 9.17 -3.60 -19.16
C ASP A 96 8.79 -4.18 -20.54
N GLU A 97 7.76 -5.02 -20.59
CA GLU A 97 7.22 -5.57 -21.84
C GLU A 97 6.60 -4.50 -22.73
N GLN A 98 5.95 -3.49 -22.15
CA GLN A 98 5.39 -2.38 -22.90
C GLN A 98 6.50 -1.49 -23.47
N ILE A 99 7.51 -1.15 -22.67
CA ILE A 99 8.68 -0.38 -23.12
C ILE A 99 9.41 -1.11 -24.25
N ALA A 100 9.59 -2.43 -24.14
CA ALA A 100 10.23 -3.23 -25.18
C ALA A 100 9.46 -3.15 -26.52
N ARG A 101 8.13 -3.27 -26.47
CA ARG A 101 7.26 -3.14 -27.66
C ARG A 101 7.32 -1.74 -28.25
N ASP A 102 7.28 -0.71 -27.41
CA ASP A 102 7.34 0.68 -27.87
C ASP A 102 8.69 0.99 -28.53
N VAL A 103 9.80 0.54 -27.95
CA VAL A 103 11.14 0.68 -28.54
C VAL A 103 11.22 -0.01 -29.90
N GLU A 104 10.70 -1.23 -30.02
CA GLU A 104 10.69 -1.95 -31.29
C GLU A 104 9.82 -1.24 -32.35
N GLY A 105 8.63 -0.77 -31.95
CA GLY A 105 7.75 0.01 -32.82
C GLY A 105 8.41 1.31 -33.29
N HIS A 106 9.03 2.05 -32.38
CA HIS A 106 9.78 3.26 -32.71
C HIS A 106 10.94 2.96 -33.67
N ARG A 107 11.71 1.89 -33.43
CA ARG A 107 12.81 1.49 -34.32
C ARG A 107 12.31 1.21 -35.74
N ARG A 108 11.25 0.39 -35.88
CA ARG A 108 10.66 0.09 -37.19
C ARG A 108 10.15 1.35 -37.89
N SER A 109 9.49 2.25 -37.16
CA SER A 109 9.00 3.51 -37.73
C SER A 109 10.13 4.42 -38.22
N TYR A 110 11.27 4.41 -37.53
CA TYR A 110 12.46 5.15 -37.94
C TYR A 110 13.09 4.55 -39.19
N ASP A 111 13.23 3.22 -39.25
CA ASP A 111 13.75 2.51 -40.42
C ASP A 111 12.87 2.76 -41.67
N GLU A 112 11.53 2.77 -41.51
CA GLU A 112 10.58 3.09 -42.59
C GLU A 112 10.72 4.54 -43.06
N TYR A 113 10.82 5.49 -42.12
CA TYR A 113 11.07 6.90 -42.44
C TYR A 113 12.38 7.07 -43.22
N GLU A 114 13.45 6.39 -42.79
CA GLU A 114 14.77 6.46 -43.43
C GLU A 114 14.70 5.94 -44.87
N LYS A 115 14.12 4.76 -45.10
CA LYS A 115 13.92 4.19 -46.45
C LYS A 115 13.13 5.11 -47.37
N LYS A 116 12.05 5.70 -46.85
CA LYS A 116 11.22 6.66 -47.59
C LYS A 116 12.00 7.93 -47.93
N SER A 117 12.80 8.43 -47.00
CA SER A 117 13.62 9.64 -47.18
C SER A 117 14.75 9.46 -48.21
N LYS A 118 15.39 8.29 -48.22
CA LYS A 118 16.46 7.94 -49.18
C LYS A 118 15.93 7.62 -50.57
N GLY A 119 14.62 7.48 -50.73
CA GLY A 119 13.99 7.20 -52.02
C GLY A 119 14.31 5.80 -52.56
N GLU A 120 14.72 4.87 -51.70
CA GLU A 120 15.02 3.48 -52.06
C GLU A 120 13.79 2.75 -52.65
N ASP A 121 12.59 3.24 -52.33
CA ASP A 121 11.31 2.71 -52.83
C ASP A 121 10.91 3.27 -54.21
N LYS A 122 11.70 4.19 -54.79
CA LYS A 122 11.44 4.75 -56.13
C LYS A 122 12.34 4.07 -57.16
N VAL A 123 11.76 3.20 -57.97
CA VAL A 123 12.43 2.61 -59.14
C VAL A 123 12.87 3.75 -60.08
N ARG A 124 14.19 3.94 -60.24
CA ARG A 124 14.75 4.89 -61.22
C ARG A 124 14.65 4.26 -62.61
N TYR A 125 13.84 4.86 -63.48
CA TYR A 125 13.80 4.49 -64.91
C TYR A 125 15.13 4.88 -65.57
N VAL A 126 15.83 3.88 -66.12
CA VAL A 126 17.00 4.08 -66.97
C VAL A 126 16.53 3.88 -68.42
N PRO A 127 16.55 4.91 -69.28
CA PRO A 127 16.16 4.73 -70.68
C PRO A 127 17.16 3.82 -71.39
N ASP A 128 16.66 2.86 -72.16
CA ASP A 128 17.48 2.04 -73.05
C ASP A 128 18.07 2.93 -74.15
N PHE A 129 19.40 2.95 -74.26
CA PHE A 129 20.10 3.67 -75.32
C PHE A 129 20.35 2.74 -76.50
N GLU A 130 19.81 3.09 -77.67
CA GLU A 130 20.20 2.45 -78.91
C GLU A 130 21.61 2.91 -79.33
N PRO A 131 22.56 1.99 -79.59
CA PRO A 131 23.90 2.37 -80.01
C PRO A 131 23.88 2.90 -81.44
N VAL A 132 24.43 4.11 -81.62
CA VAL A 132 24.61 4.73 -82.93
C VAL A 132 25.68 3.95 -83.71
N ARG A 133 25.33 3.51 -84.94
CA ARG A 133 26.26 2.87 -85.88
C ARG A 133 27.03 3.88 -86.72
#